data_AF-A0A3M0GB56-F1
#
_entry.id   AF-A0A3M0GB56-F1
#
_cell.length_a   1.000
_cell.length_b   1.000
_cell.length_c   1.000
_cell.angle_alpha   90.00
_cell.angle_beta   90.00
_cell.angle_gamma   90.00
#
_symmetry.space_group_name_H-M   'P 1'
#
loop_
_entity.id
_entity.type
_entity.pdbx_description
1 polymer ?
#
loop_
_entity_poly.entity_id
_entity_poly.type
_entity_poly.pdbx_seq_one_letter_code
_entity_poly.pdbx_strand_id
1 'polypeptide(L)' 'MSIEEWWPKLRSESRDYLIANNGDVVPPKLVQEITGAGGVITPDAWWLGQSGPAGLDLSDEAVAWIEEVANGETPRRR' A
#
# COMPACT_ATOMS: atom_id res chain seq x y z
N MET A 1 0.90 -12.07 -0.94
CA MET A 1 0.92 -11.39 0.37
C MET A 1 0.10 -10.12 0.26
N SER A 2 -0.71 -9.84 1.28
CA SER A 2 -1.69 -8.75 1.32
C SER A 2 -1.13 -7.54 2.07
N ILE A 3 -1.75 -6.37 1.92
CA ILE A 3 -1.32 -5.14 2.61
C ILE A 3 -1.24 -5.31 4.12
N GLU A 4 -2.18 -6.00 4.76
CA GLU A 4 -2.16 -6.29 6.19
C GLU A 4 -0.88 -7.01 6.66
N GLU A 5 -0.25 -7.78 5.76
CA GLU A 5 0.91 -8.59 6.08
C GLU A 5 2.24 -7.85 5.86
N TRP A 6 2.30 -6.94 4.88
CA TRP A 6 3.50 -6.16 4.60
C TRP A 6 3.50 -4.77 5.25
N TRP A 7 2.32 -4.18 5.50
CA TRP A 7 2.15 -2.89 6.16
C TRP A 7 2.90 -2.77 7.49
N PRO A 8 2.77 -3.71 8.47
CA PRO A 8 3.46 -3.58 9.75
C PRO A 8 4.98 -3.73 9.65
N LYS A 9 5.52 -4.18 8.51
CA LYS A 9 6.96 -4.33 8.27
C LYS A 9 7.58 -3.08 7.66
N LEU A 10 6.77 -2.15 7.17
CA LEU A 10 7.25 -0.88 6.67
C LEU A 10 7.74 -0.01 7.83
N ARG A 11 8.71 0.85 7.52
CA ARG A 11 9.16 1.94 8.38
C ARG A 11 7.97 2.84 8.70
N SER A 12 8.00 3.45 9.88
CA SER A 12 6.97 4.42 10.27
C SER A 12 6.86 5.55 9.25
N GLU A 13 7.98 6.15 8.83
CA GLU A 13 8.01 7.21 7.81
C GLU A 13 7.36 6.79 6.48
N SER A 14 7.54 5.54 6.05
CA SER A 14 6.94 5.03 4.82
C SER A 14 5.43 4.82 4.97
N ARG A 15 4.97 4.40 6.16
CA ARG A 15 3.54 4.34 6.47
C ARG A 15 2.92 5.73 6.56
N ASP A 16 3.56 6.68 7.23
CA ASP A 16 3.13 8.08 7.30
C ASP A 16 3.00 8.69 5.90
N TYR A 17 3.96 8.42 5.01
CA TYR A 17 3.87 8.85 3.62
C TYR A 17 2.67 8.24 2.90
N LEU A 18 2.45 6.93 3.01
CA LEU A 18 1.32 6.26 2.38
C LEU A 18 -0.01 6.74 2.95
N ILE A 19 -0.10 7.02 4.25
CA ILE A 19 -1.31 7.60 4.86
C ILE A 19 -1.60 8.98 4.26
N ALA A 20 -0.58 9.80 4.06
CA ALA A 20 -0.74 11.17 3.57
C ALA A 20 -0.93 11.27 2.04
N ASN A 21 -0.47 10.27 1.26
CA ASN A 21 -0.40 10.33 -0.21
C ASN A 21 -0.87 9.00 -0.87
N ASN A 22 -1.83 8.30 -0.26
CA ASN A 22 -2.35 7.02 -0.77
C ASN A 22 -3.04 7.13 -2.14
N GLY A 23 -3.53 8.30 -2.51
CA GLY A 23 -4.12 8.59 -3.82
C GLY A 23 -3.12 8.97 -4.92
N ASP A 24 -1.83 9.07 -4.59
CA ASP A 24 -0.76 9.40 -5.52
C ASP A 24 0.10 8.18 -5.90
N VAL A 25 0.85 8.32 -6.98
CA VAL A 25 1.83 7.32 -7.43
C VAL A 25 2.82 7.02 -6.31
N VAL A 26 2.96 5.74 -5.95
CA VAL A 26 3.88 5.26 -4.93
C VAL A 26 5.32 5.46 -5.41
N PRO A 27 6.16 6.19 -4.65
CA PRO A 27 7.55 6.43 -5.03
C PRO A 27 8.34 5.12 -5.19
N PRO A 28 9.30 5.03 -6.13
CA PRO A 28 10.09 3.81 -6.35
C PRO A 28 10.78 3.26 -5.10
N LYS A 29 11.19 4.15 -4.18
CA LYS A 29 11.77 3.75 -2.89
C LYS A 29 10.78 3.02 -1.98
N LEU A 30 9.53 3.48 -1.92
CA LEU A 30 8.48 2.80 -1.17
C LEU A 30 8.10 1.48 -1.85
N VAL A 31 8.06 1.42 -3.18
CA VAL A 31 7.83 0.16 -3.91
C VAL A 31 8.91 -0.88 -3.56
N GLN A 32 10.18 -0.48 -3.50
CA GLN A 32 11.26 -1.36 -3.05
C GLN A 32 11.07 -1.82 -1.60
N GLU A 33 10.58 -0.95 -0.72
CA GLU A 33 10.32 -1.30 0.67
C GLU A 33 9.14 -2.27 0.80
N ILE A 34 8.04 -2.03 0.08
CA ILE A 34 6.86 -2.90 0.02
C ILE A 34 7.24 -4.28 -0.47
N THR A 35 8.01 -4.37 -1.57
CA THR A 35 8.50 -5.64 -2.10
C THR A 35 9.47 -6.33 -1.14
N GLY A 36 10.38 -5.58 -0.50
CA GLY A 36 11.27 -6.09 0.54
C GLY A 36 10.55 -6.61 1.79
N ALA A 37 9.39 -6.03 2.13
CA ALA A 37 8.50 -6.48 3.19
C ALA A 37 7.69 -7.75 2.81
N GLY A 38 7.78 -8.18 1.55
CA GLY A 38 7.07 -9.34 0.99
C GLY A 38 5.81 -8.99 0.21
N GLY A 39 5.53 -7.70 -0.03
CA GLY A 39 4.47 -7.25 -0.92
C GLY A 39 4.70 -7.74 -2.35
N VAL A 40 3.74 -8.48 -2.89
CA VAL A 40 3.85 -9.08 -4.21
C VAL A 40 3.10 -8.20 -5.21
N ILE A 41 3.84 -7.61 -6.16
CA ILE A 41 3.27 -6.79 -7.25
C ILE A 41 2.81 -7.74 -8.35
N THR A 42 1.58 -8.23 -8.22
CA THR A 42 0.93 -9.11 -9.21
C THR A 42 -0.47 -8.59 -9.53
N PRO A 43 -1.02 -8.89 -10.71
CA PRO A 43 -2.39 -8.52 -11.06
C PRO A 43 -3.45 -8.99 -10.06
N ASP A 44 -3.22 -10.13 -9.38
CA ASP A 44 -4.10 -10.67 -8.34
C ASP A 44 -3.98 -9.96 -6.98
N ALA A 45 -3.05 -9.01 -6.82
CA ALA A 45 -2.91 -8.27 -5.58
C ALA A 45 -4.05 -7.24 -5.49
N TRP A 46 -5.03 -7.48 -4.63
CA TRP A 46 -6.17 -6.57 -4.44
C TRP A 46 -5.77 -5.14 -4.07
N TRP A 47 -4.59 -4.94 -3.48
CA TRP A 47 -4.07 -3.64 -3.09
C TRP A 47 -3.41 -2.88 -4.24
N LEU A 48 -3.17 -3.55 -5.37
CA LEU A 48 -2.51 -2.99 -6.55
C LEU A 48 -3.58 -2.40 -7.48
N GLY A 49 -3.49 -1.10 -7.77
CA GLY A 49 -4.34 -0.43 -8.74
C GLY A 49 -3.75 -0.55 -10.14
N GLN A 50 -2.95 0.44 -10.54
CA GLN A 50 -2.18 0.40 -11.77
C GLN A 50 -0.71 0.15 -11.49
N SER A 51 -0.06 -0.67 -12.32
CA SER A 51 1.39 -0.78 -12.32
C SER A 51 1.91 -0.64 -13.74
N GLY A 52 2.91 0.21 -13.94
CA GLY A 52 3.43 0.50 -15.26
C GLY A 52 4.62 1.46 -15.27
N PRO A 53 5.03 1.94 -16.46
CA PRO A 53 6.16 2.85 -16.59
C PRO A 53 5.94 4.21 -15.91
N ALA A 54 4.68 4.58 -15.62
CA ALA A 54 4.31 5.77 -14.87
C ALA A 54 4.50 5.60 -13.35
N GLY A 55 4.59 4.36 -12.85
CA GLY A 55 4.72 4.04 -11.43
C GLY A 55 3.75 2.95 -10.98
N LEU A 56 3.62 2.83 -9.65
CA LEU A 56 2.68 1.94 -8.99
C LEU A 56 1.65 2.80 -8.26
N ASP A 57 0.38 2.56 -8.55
CA ASP A 57 -0.75 3.16 -7.87
C ASP A 57 -1.42 2.12 -6.97
N LEU A 58 -1.92 2.57 -5.83
CA LEU A 58 -2.76 1.75 -4.96
C LEU A 58 -4.16 1.63 -5.56
N SER A 59 -4.81 0.49 -5.36
CA SER A 59 -6.23 0.35 -5.70
C SER A 59 -7.08 1.19 -4.74
N ASP A 60 -8.29 1.57 -5.16
CA ASP A 60 -9.26 2.26 -4.28
C ASP A 60 -9.52 1.48 -2.98
N GLU A 61 -9.51 0.15 -3.05
CA GLU A 61 -9.65 -0.71 -1.88
C GLU A 61 -8.45 -0.57 -0.93
N ALA A 62 -7.22 -0.50 -1.45
CA ALA A 62 -6.04 -0.26 -0.62
C ALA A 62 -6.02 1.14 -0.02
N VAL A 63 -6.45 2.15 -0.77
CA VAL A 63 -6.60 3.52 -0.27
C VAL A 63 -7.53 3.52 0.93
N ALA A 64 -8.73 2.97 0.78
CA ALA A 64 -9.72 2.87 1.86
C ALA A 64 -9.17 2.11 3.08
N TRP A 65 -8.49 0.99 2.85
CA TRP A 65 -7.86 0.21 3.93
C TRP A 65 -6.82 1.04 4.69
N ILE A 66 -5.98 1.81 3.99
CA ILE A 66 -4.96 2.67 4.62
C ILE A 66 -5.62 3.79 5.43
N GLU A 67 -6.71 4.38 4.94
CA GLU A 67 -7.48 5.40 5.66
C GLU A 67 -8.10 4.84 6.95
N GLU A 68 -8.72 3.66 6.90
CA GLU A 68 -9.25 2.96 8.08
C GLU A 68 -8.13 2.71 9.11
N VAL A 69 -6.98 2.21 8.67
CA VAL A 69 -5.83 1.97 9.56
C VAL A 69 -5.27 3.26 10.15
N ALA A 70 -5.20 4.33 9.35
CA ALA A 70 -4.75 5.65 9.81
C ALA A 70 -5.67 6.23 10.89
N ASN A 71 -6.98 5.97 10.79
CA ASN A 71 -7.98 6.35 11.79
C ASN A 71 -7.96 5.44 13.04
N GLY A 72 -7.08 4.43 13.09
CA GLY A 72 -7.02 3.46 14.17
C GLY A 72 -8.19 2.47 14.16
N GLU A 73 -8.91 2.37 13.04
CA GLU A 73 -9.97 1.39 12.84
C GLU A 73 -9.36 0.01 12.52
N THR A 74 -10.15 -1.04 12.75
CA THR A 74 -9.82 -2.38 12.26
C THR A 74 -10.42 -2.49 10.85
N PRO A 75 -9.61 -2.37 9.79
CA PRO A 75 -10.12 -2.41 8.42
C PRO A 75 -10.82 -3.74 8.19
N ARG A 76 -12.02 -3.67 7.61
CA ARG A 76 -12.76 -4.86 7.22
C ARG A 76 -12.32 -5.23 5.82
N ARG A 77 -11.69 -6.40 5.63
CA ARG A 77 -11.60 -6.98 4.29
C ARG A 77 -13.02 -7.10 3.73
N ARG A 78 -13.33 -6.28 2.72
CA ARG A 78 -14.57 -6.41 1.96
C ARG A 78 -14.36 -7.32 0.76
#